data_AF-A0A1J3CFQ8-F1
#
_entry.id   AF-A0A1J3CFQ8-F1
#
_cell.length_a   1.000
_cell.length_b   1.000
_cell.length_c   1.000
_cell.angle_alpha   90.00
_cell.angle_beta   90.00
_cell.angle_gamma   90.00
#
_symmetry.space_group_name_H-M   'P 1'
#
loop_
_entity.id
_entity.type
_entity.pdbx_description
1 polymer ?
#
loop_
_entity_poly.entity_id
_entity_poly.type
_entity_poly.pdbx_seq_one_letter_code
_entity_poly.pdbx_strand_id
1 'polypeptide(L)'
;MDMHVLLIPRILDCLPQRIDHKSLLLAIQMASEAANPYFRLGYNSLGAFATINHLHFQAYYLAMPFPIEKGSSSKITSANNGVKISKLLNYPVRGLLFEGGNSMKDLSDTVSTASVCLQENNVPFNILISDSGKQIYLLPQCYAEKQALGEVSSKLLETQVNPAVWEMSGHMVLKRKEDYEGASEEKAWSLLAQVSLSEERFKEVNSMIFEAISLSGQEEVPEEQSLMEGGFIRVHCCPSVQTKLSS
;
A
#
# COMPACT_ATOMS: atom_id res chain seq x y z
N MET A 1 -9.99 25.79 -3.71
CA MET A 1 -10.22 25.22 -2.38
C MET A 1 -9.40 23.96 -2.32
N ASP A 2 -8.35 23.95 -1.51
CA ASP A 2 -7.62 22.71 -1.23
C ASP A 2 -8.44 21.96 -0.18
N MET A 3 -9.01 20.81 -0.56
CA MET A 3 -9.84 19.99 0.32
C MET A 3 -8.99 18.87 0.88
N HIS A 4 -8.68 18.93 2.18
CA HIS A 4 -8.03 17.83 2.90
C HIS A 4 -9.08 17.00 3.65
N VAL A 5 -9.03 15.68 3.47
CA VAL A 5 -9.99 14.72 4.02
C VAL A 5 -9.22 13.60 4.73
N LEU A 6 -9.80 13.06 5.80
CA LEU A 6 -9.34 11.83 6.42
C LEU A 6 -10.37 10.73 6.16
N LEU A 7 -9.92 9.61 5.60
CA LEU A 7 -10.68 8.37 5.57
C LEU A 7 -10.22 7.52 6.75
N ILE A 8 -11.16 7.22 7.67
CA ILE A 8 -10.90 6.44 8.87
C ILE A 8 -11.77 5.17 8.79
N PRO A 9 -11.26 4.04 8.28
CA PRO A 9 -12.01 2.80 8.19
C PRO A 9 -12.41 2.31 9.58
N ARG A 10 -13.70 1.99 9.75
CA ARG A 10 -14.27 1.40 10.98
C ARG A 10 -13.79 2.10 12.26
N ILE A 11 -14.06 3.41 12.37
CA ILE A 11 -13.55 4.28 13.46
C ILE A 11 -13.81 3.75 14.88
N LEU A 12 -14.89 3.00 15.10
CA LEU A 12 -15.22 2.44 16.41
C LEU A 12 -14.42 1.16 16.75
N ASP A 13 -13.76 0.55 15.76
CA ASP A 13 -12.99 -0.67 15.93
C ASP A 13 -11.54 -0.38 16.39
N CYS A 14 -11.13 0.89 16.44
CA CYS A 14 -9.80 1.34 16.87
C CYS A 14 -8.66 0.57 16.19
N LEU A 15 -8.77 0.35 14.88
CA LEU A 15 -7.78 -0.41 14.11
C LEU A 15 -6.40 0.26 14.22
N PRO A 16 -5.31 -0.51 14.41
CA PRO A 16 -3.96 0.06 14.40
C PRO A 16 -3.62 0.63 13.01
N GLN A 17 -2.62 1.52 12.92
CA GLN A 17 -2.13 2.05 11.64
C GLN A 17 -1.36 0.97 10.86
N ARG A 18 -2.11 -0.01 10.35
CA ARG A 18 -1.68 -1.16 9.55
C ARG A 18 -2.68 -1.35 8.42
N ILE A 19 -2.18 -1.57 7.21
CA ILE A 19 -2.93 -1.97 6.04
C ILE A 19 -3.50 -3.38 6.24
N ASP A 20 -4.77 -3.52 5.85
CA ASP A 20 -5.48 -4.77 5.61
C ASP A 20 -6.19 -4.67 4.24
N HIS A 21 -6.51 -5.83 3.64
CA HIS A 21 -7.12 -5.90 2.30
C HIS A 21 -8.43 -5.12 2.19
N LYS A 22 -9.28 -5.14 3.22
CA LYS A 22 -10.58 -4.46 3.20
C LYS A 22 -10.41 -2.95 3.25
N SER A 23 -9.51 -2.48 4.10
CA SER A 23 -9.28 -1.05 4.32
C SER A 23 -8.58 -0.39 3.14
N LEU A 24 -7.62 -1.07 2.49
CA LEU A 24 -7.01 -0.55 1.27
C LEU A 24 -7.99 -0.55 0.09
N LEU A 25 -8.81 -1.59 -0.05
CA LEU A 25 -9.85 -1.64 -1.07
C LEU A 25 -10.82 -0.46 -0.93
N LEU A 26 -11.24 -0.15 0.30
CA LEU A 26 -12.10 1.01 0.58
C LEU A 26 -11.44 2.33 0.16
N ALA A 27 -10.13 2.49 0.41
CA ALA A 27 -9.40 3.68 -0.02
C ALA A 27 -9.34 3.79 -1.55
N ILE A 28 -9.09 2.69 -2.26
CA ILE A 28 -9.08 2.67 -3.74
C ILE A 28 -10.47 2.96 -4.30
N GLN A 29 -11.52 2.40 -3.69
CA GLN A 29 -12.92 2.68 -4.04
C GLN A 29 -13.22 4.17 -3.87
N MET A 30 -12.84 4.80 -2.76
CA MET A 30 -13.01 6.24 -2.57
C MET A 30 -12.33 7.06 -3.69
N ALA A 31 -11.11 6.67 -4.09
CA ALA A 31 -10.40 7.32 -5.20
C ALA A 31 -11.14 7.16 -6.55
N SER A 32 -11.66 5.97 -6.80
CA SER A 32 -12.44 5.66 -8.01
C SER A 32 -13.76 6.42 -8.06
N GLU A 33 -14.49 6.48 -6.95
CA GLU A 33 -15.78 7.18 -6.84
C GLU A 33 -15.62 8.71 -6.94
N ALA A 34 -14.49 9.26 -6.48
CA ALA A 34 -14.17 10.66 -6.69
C ALA A 34 -14.01 11.00 -8.19
N ALA A 35 -13.73 10.01 -9.03
CA ALA A 35 -13.63 10.10 -10.49
C ALA A 35 -12.76 11.28 -10.98
N ASN A 36 -11.67 11.55 -10.25
CA ASN A 36 -10.80 12.68 -10.50
C ASN A 36 -9.33 12.27 -10.34
N PRO A 37 -8.50 12.33 -11.40
CA PRO A 37 -7.10 11.89 -11.33
C PRO A 37 -6.24 12.75 -10.40
N TYR A 38 -6.71 13.94 -10.03
CA TYR A 38 -6.04 14.87 -9.13
C TYR A 38 -6.49 14.75 -7.67
N PHE A 39 -7.47 13.91 -7.39
CA PHE A 39 -7.82 13.50 -6.03
C PHE A 39 -6.99 12.29 -5.65
N ARG A 40 -6.14 12.45 -4.63
CA ARG A 40 -5.17 11.43 -4.22
C ARG A 40 -5.42 11.02 -2.79
N LEU A 41 -5.18 9.74 -2.51
CA LEU A 41 -5.10 9.26 -1.15
C LEU A 41 -3.65 8.90 -0.82
N GLY A 42 -3.28 9.17 0.41
CA GLY A 42 -1.97 8.92 0.97
C GLY A 42 -2.09 8.12 2.26
N TYR A 43 -1.19 7.17 2.44
CA TYR A 43 -1.03 6.41 3.67
C TYR A 43 0.42 6.46 4.12
N ASN A 44 0.61 6.58 5.42
CA ASN A 44 1.90 6.50 6.09
C ASN A 44 1.85 5.32 7.07
N SER A 45 2.80 4.38 7.00
CA SER A 45 2.93 3.34 8.01
C SER A 45 3.57 3.88 9.29
N LEU A 46 3.53 3.08 10.37
CA LEU A 46 4.43 3.29 11.50
C LEU A 46 5.89 3.31 11.01
N GLY A 47 6.71 4.20 11.57
CA GLY A 47 8.09 4.44 11.13
C GLY A 47 8.23 5.28 9.84
N ALA A 48 7.14 5.52 9.11
CA ALA A 48 7.10 6.27 7.85
C ALA A 48 6.29 7.58 8.00
N PHE A 49 6.44 8.21 9.16
CA PHE A 49 5.77 9.45 9.55
C PHE A 49 4.24 9.35 9.72
N ALA A 50 3.74 8.19 10.16
CA ALA A 50 2.44 8.12 10.83
C ALA A 50 2.52 8.75 12.23
N THR A 51 1.74 9.80 12.47
CA THR A 51 1.72 10.52 13.76
C THR A 51 0.70 9.95 14.76
N ILE A 52 -0.29 9.20 14.26
CA ILE A 52 -1.37 8.61 15.06
C ILE A 52 -1.44 7.11 14.75
N ASN A 53 -1.50 6.28 15.80
CA ASN A 53 -1.68 4.83 15.67
C ASN A 53 -3.18 4.46 15.66
N HIS A 54 -3.90 5.02 14.70
CA HIS A 54 -5.28 4.66 14.39
C HIS A 54 -5.41 4.67 12.87
N LEU A 55 -5.88 3.57 12.26
CA LEU A 55 -5.91 3.43 10.81
C LEU A 55 -6.60 4.63 10.14
N HIS A 56 -5.84 5.34 9.33
CA HIS A 56 -6.33 6.44 8.53
C HIS A 56 -5.56 6.58 7.22
N PHE A 57 -6.27 7.06 6.22
CA PHE A 57 -5.72 7.58 4.97
C PHE A 57 -5.97 9.08 4.93
N GLN A 58 -5.00 9.83 4.42
CA GLN A 58 -5.16 11.24 4.10
C GLN A 58 -5.57 11.34 2.65
N ALA A 59 -6.41 12.31 2.30
CA ALA A 59 -6.74 12.56 0.91
C ALA A 59 -6.78 14.06 0.65
N TYR A 60 -6.32 14.50 -0.51
CA TYR A 60 -6.65 15.84 -0.96
C TYR A 60 -6.62 15.97 -2.47
N TYR A 61 -7.26 17.05 -2.92
CA TYR A 61 -7.29 17.47 -4.30
C TYR A 61 -6.26 18.57 -4.55
N LEU A 62 -5.43 18.37 -5.57
CA LEU A 62 -4.61 19.42 -6.18
C LEU A 62 -4.58 19.19 -7.68
N ALA A 63 -5.11 20.15 -8.45
CA ALA A 63 -5.28 20.14 -9.90
C ALA A 63 -3.97 20.16 -10.72
N MET A 64 -2.92 19.52 -10.22
CA MET A 64 -1.60 19.43 -10.80
C MET A 64 -1.05 18.02 -10.60
N PRO A 65 -0.39 17.43 -11.61
CA PRO A 65 0.32 16.17 -11.45
C PRO A 65 1.54 16.34 -10.54
N PHE A 66 1.68 15.43 -9.58
CA PHE A 66 2.86 15.31 -8.72
C PHE A 66 4.08 14.84 -9.53
N PRO A 67 5.30 15.20 -9.12
CA PRO A 67 6.52 14.73 -9.78
C PRO A 67 6.60 13.21 -9.97
N ILE A 68 6.18 12.41 -8.97
CA ILE A 68 6.21 10.95 -9.06
C ILE A 68 5.31 10.39 -10.18
N GLU A 69 4.20 11.07 -10.48
CA GLU A 69 3.23 10.66 -11.51
C GLU A 69 3.74 10.93 -12.93
N LYS A 70 4.72 11.85 -13.06
CA LYS A 70 5.40 12.14 -14.33
C LYS A 70 6.64 11.26 -14.52
N GLY A 71 7.10 10.61 -13.44
CA GLY A 71 8.26 9.75 -13.46
C GLY A 71 8.07 8.55 -14.38
N SER A 72 9.14 8.12 -15.04
CA SER A 72 9.11 6.89 -15.82
C SER A 72 9.21 5.67 -14.90
N SER A 73 8.72 4.53 -15.37
CA SER A 73 8.83 3.26 -14.66
C SER A 73 9.25 2.15 -15.62
N SER A 74 9.93 1.13 -15.09
CA SER A 74 10.26 -0.08 -15.85
C SER A 74 9.56 -1.27 -15.22
N LYS A 75 8.80 -2.01 -16.04
CA LYS A 75 8.16 -3.26 -15.61
C LYS A 75 9.21 -4.23 -15.05
N ILE A 76 8.93 -4.78 -13.88
CA ILE A 76 9.69 -5.89 -13.29
C ILE A 76 8.99 -7.20 -13.62
N THR A 77 7.70 -7.30 -13.26
CA THR A 77 6.92 -8.53 -13.40
C THR A 77 5.42 -8.23 -13.49
N SER A 78 4.60 -9.26 -13.59
CA SER A 78 3.16 -9.22 -13.41
C SER A 78 2.76 -10.32 -12.42
N ALA A 79 1.80 -10.00 -11.53
CA ALA A 79 1.14 -11.01 -10.71
C ALA A 79 0.17 -11.84 -11.56
N ASN A 80 -0.21 -13.02 -11.07
CA ASN A 80 -1.09 -13.98 -11.78
C ASN A 80 -2.47 -13.38 -12.12
N ASN A 81 -2.94 -12.44 -11.30
CA ASN A 81 -4.20 -11.73 -11.48
C ASN A 81 -4.12 -10.52 -12.44
N GLY A 82 -3.02 -10.39 -13.20
CA GLY A 82 -2.83 -9.36 -14.22
C GLY A 82 -2.28 -8.03 -13.71
N VAL A 83 -2.02 -7.87 -12.41
CA VAL A 83 -1.42 -6.65 -11.86
C VAL A 83 0.03 -6.53 -12.34
N LYS A 84 0.35 -5.44 -13.02
CA LYS A 84 1.70 -5.09 -13.47
C LYS A 84 2.45 -4.41 -12.32
N ILE A 85 3.66 -4.86 -12.05
CA ILE A 85 4.53 -4.28 -11.02
C ILE A 85 5.80 -3.73 -11.70
N SER A 86 6.03 -2.44 -11.52
CA SER A 86 7.16 -1.71 -12.09
C SER A 86 7.98 -1.05 -10.99
N LYS A 87 9.29 -0.85 -11.21
CA LYS A 87 10.09 0.08 -10.39
C LYS A 87 10.07 1.48 -10.99
N LEU A 88 10.14 2.49 -10.13
CA LEU A 88 10.36 3.87 -10.53
C LEU A 88 11.78 4.06 -11.09
N LEU A 89 11.90 4.88 -12.12
CA LEU A 89 13.16 5.31 -12.72
C LEU A 89 13.29 6.83 -12.57
N ASN A 90 14.54 7.31 -12.49
CA ASN A 90 14.84 8.74 -12.43
C ASN A 90 14.05 9.49 -11.34
N TYR A 91 13.89 8.85 -10.18
CA TYR A 91 13.20 9.41 -9.03
C TYR A 91 14.06 9.17 -7.77
N PRO A 92 14.17 10.13 -6.84
CA PRO A 92 15.09 10.03 -5.70
C PRO A 92 14.71 8.92 -4.71
N VAL A 93 13.44 8.53 -4.68
CA VAL A 93 12.93 7.45 -3.84
C VAL A 93 12.75 6.18 -4.67
N ARG A 94 13.36 5.07 -4.22
CA ARG A 94 13.08 3.75 -4.78
C ARG A 94 11.70 3.29 -4.35
N GLY A 95 10.87 2.93 -5.31
CA GLY A 95 9.50 2.52 -5.08
C GLY A 95 8.97 1.61 -6.18
N LEU A 96 7.84 0.98 -5.88
CA LEU A 96 7.10 0.14 -6.81
C LEU A 96 5.81 0.85 -7.25
N LEU A 97 5.48 0.73 -8.52
CA LEU A 97 4.21 1.15 -9.11
C LEU A 97 3.42 -0.11 -9.49
N PHE A 98 2.20 -0.20 -8.98
CA PHE A 98 1.22 -1.24 -9.26
C PHE A 98 0.10 -0.66 -10.11
N GLU A 99 -0.21 -1.35 -11.21
CA GLU A 99 -1.25 -0.92 -12.17
C GLU A 99 -1.95 -2.14 -12.79
N GLY A 100 -3.19 -1.96 -13.24
CA GLY A 100 -3.94 -3.00 -13.95
C GLY A 100 -4.58 -4.02 -13.01
N GLY A 101 -4.50 -5.30 -13.36
CA GLY A 101 -5.31 -6.36 -12.75
C GLY A 101 -6.61 -6.60 -13.52
N ASN A 102 -7.22 -7.77 -13.33
CA ASN A 102 -8.51 -8.10 -13.93
C ASN A 102 -9.67 -7.33 -13.26
N SER A 103 -9.47 -6.88 -12.03
CA SER A 103 -10.39 -6.10 -11.24
C SER A 103 -9.66 -5.13 -10.30
N MET A 104 -10.39 -4.14 -9.76
CA MET A 104 -9.87 -3.27 -8.70
C MET A 104 -9.45 -4.06 -7.45
N LYS A 105 -10.16 -5.16 -7.16
CA LYS A 105 -9.84 -6.05 -6.04
C LYS A 105 -8.48 -6.71 -6.25
N ASP A 106 -8.14 -7.11 -7.47
CA ASP A 106 -6.83 -7.69 -7.78
C ASP A 106 -5.69 -6.71 -7.48
N LEU A 107 -5.84 -5.47 -7.94
CA LEU A 107 -4.88 -4.40 -7.64
C LEU A 107 -4.76 -4.15 -6.13
N SER A 108 -5.90 -4.03 -5.46
CA SER A 108 -5.98 -3.83 -4.00
C SER A 108 -5.31 -4.97 -3.24
N ASP A 109 -5.61 -6.21 -3.58
CA ASP A 109 -5.12 -7.39 -2.87
C ASP A 109 -3.63 -7.58 -3.08
N THR A 110 -3.12 -7.37 -4.30
CA THR A 110 -1.68 -7.43 -4.58
C THR A 110 -0.91 -6.37 -3.79
N VAL A 111 -1.40 -5.13 -3.74
CA VAL A 111 -0.75 -4.07 -2.94
C VAL A 111 -0.90 -4.34 -1.44
N SER A 112 -2.04 -4.85 -1.00
CA SER A 112 -2.28 -5.20 0.41
C SER A 112 -1.34 -6.31 0.87
N THR A 113 -1.17 -7.36 0.07
CA THR A 113 -0.21 -8.45 0.35
C THR A 113 1.22 -7.93 0.44
N ALA A 114 1.64 -7.05 -0.49
CA ALA A 114 2.94 -6.40 -0.43
C ALA A 114 3.10 -5.55 0.85
N SER A 115 2.07 -4.77 1.20
CA SER A 115 2.06 -3.91 2.38
C SER A 115 2.11 -4.72 3.68
N VAL A 116 1.32 -5.80 3.78
CA VAL A 116 1.35 -6.72 4.92
C VAL A 116 2.74 -7.34 5.07
N CYS A 117 3.36 -7.80 3.98
CA CYS A 117 4.73 -8.31 4.00
C CYS A 117 5.71 -7.29 4.60
N LEU A 118 5.64 -6.01 4.18
CA LEU A 118 6.49 -4.97 4.74
C LEU A 118 6.22 -4.74 6.24
N GLN A 119 4.96 -4.78 6.66
CA GLN A 119 4.58 -4.61 8.07
C GLN A 119 5.08 -5.74 8.96
N GLU A 120 5.02 -6.99 8.51
CA GLU A 120 5.53 -8.14 9.27
C GLU A 120 7.06 -8.15 9.34
N ASN A 121 7.74 -7.53 8.37
CA ASN A 121 9.19 -7.38 8.34
C ASN A 121 9.69 -6.05 8.90
N ASN A 122 8.82 -5.26 9.56
CA ASN A 122 9.14 -3.95 10.14
C ASN A 122 9.81 -2.98 9.17
N VAL A 123 9.43 -3.02 7.88
CA VAL A 123 9.90 -2.08 6.86
C VAL A 123 8.89 -0.93 6.80
N PRO A 124 9.26 0.31 7.16
CA PRO A 124 8.37 1.45 7.01
C PRO A 124 8.10 1.77 5.54
N PHE A 125 6.89 2.22 5.22
CA PHE A 125 6.50 2.58 3.86
C PHE A 125 5.36 3.61 3.81
N ASN A 126 5.22 4.21 2.63
CA ASN A 126 4.11 5.08 2.28
C ASN A 126 3.38 4.50 1.06
N ILE A 127 2.09 4.79 0.95
CA ILE A 127 1.29 4.46 -0.24
C ILE A 127 0.69 5.73 -0.80
N LEU A 128 0.91 6.01 -2.08
CA LEU A 128 0.14 6.99 -2.85
C LEU A 128 -0.83 6.24 -3.77
N ILE A 129 -2.12 6.58 -3.68
CA ILE A 129 -3.17 6.15 -4.60
C ILE A 129 -3.50 7.35 -5.49
N SER A 130 -3.31 7.21 -6.80
CA SER A 130 -3.55 8.26 -7.80
C SER A 130 -4.31 7.75 -9.01
N ASP A 131 -4.56 8.64 -9.98
CA ASP A 131 -5.30 8.38 -11.22
C ASP A 131 -6.63 7.66 -10.97
N SER A 132 -7.43 8.20 -10.04
CA SER A 132 -8.72 7.61 -9.63
C SER A 132 -8.61 6.15 -9.16
N GLY A 133 -7.52 5.80 -8.47
CA GLY A 133 -7.29 4.46 -7.91
C GLY A 133 -6.63 3.47 -8.85
N LYS A 134 -6.23 3.88 -10.06
CA LYS A 134 -5.62 2.99 -11.07
C LYS A 134 -4.12 2.81 -10.90
N GLN A 135 -3.46 3.79 -10.26
CA GLN A 135 -2.03 3.78 -10.01
C GLN A 135 -1.79 3.79 -8.50
N ILE A 136 -1.05 2.79 -8.01
CA ILE A 136 -0.70 2.70 -6.60
C ILE A 136 0.81 2.61 -6.47
N TYR A 137 1.39 3.59 -5.79
CA TYR A 137 2.82 3.65 -5.51
C TYR A 137 3.06 3.15 -4.09
N LEU A 138 3.88 2.12 -3.94
CA LEU A 138 4.36 1.63 -2.66
C LEU A 138 5.81 2.07 -2.49
N LEU A 139 6.08 2.86 -1.46
CA LEU A 139 7.35 3.53 -1.24
C LEU A 139 7.95 3.12 0.11
N PRO A 140 8.73 2.03 0.16
CA PRO A 140 9.52 1.68 1.34
C PRO A 140 10.52 2.79 1.69
N GLN A 141 10.69 3.09 2.98
CA GLN A 141 11.62 4.12 3.44
C GLN A 141 12.34 3.74 4.75
N CYS A 142 13.44 4.43 5.04
CA CYS A 142 14.24 4.23 6.25
C CYS A 142 14.63 5.53 6.97
N TYR A 143 13.86 6.62 6.79
CA TYR A 143 14.26 7.92 7.32
C TYR A 143 14.33 7.95 8.86
N ALA A 144 13.31 7.41 9.55
CA ALA A 144 13.29 7.35 11.00
C ALA A 144 14.44 6.51 11.59
N GLU A 145 14.79 5.40 10.93
CA GLU A 145 15.93 4.56 11.29
C GLU A 145 17.25 5.34 11.14
N LYS A 146 17.46 6.00 10.00
CA LYS A 146 18.64 6.85 9.78
C LYS A 146 18.75 7.99 10.79
N GLN A 147 17.63 8.59 11.18
CA GLN A 147 17.61 9.61 12.25
C GLN A 147 18.07 9.01 13.58
N ALA A 148 17.56 7.83 13.95
CA ALA A 148 17.95 7.14 15.18
C ALA A 148 19.43 6.74 15.20
N LEU A 149 19.99 6.40 14.03
CA LEU A 149 21.42 6.07 13.85
C LEU A 149 22.33 7.31 13.71
N GLY A 150 21.77 8.52 13.62
CA GLY A 150 22.54 9.75 13.44
C GLY A 150 23.14 9.92 12.03
N GLU A 151 22.62 9.20 11.04
CA GLU A 151 23.10 9.22 9.66
C GLU A 151 22.53 10.40 8.85
N VAL A 152 21.52 11.10 9.38
CA VAL A 152 20.94 12.28 8.75
C VAL A 152 21.71 13.53 9.16
N SER A 153 22.20 14.29 8.19
CA SER A 153 22.96 15.53 8.44
C SER A 153 22.17 16.56 9.25
N SER A 154 22.84 17.32 10.11
CA SER A 154 22.24 18.37 10.94
C SER A 154 21.45 19.39 10.12
N LYS A 155 21.98 19.79 8.95
CA LYS A 155 21.30 20.70 8.02
C LYS A 155 19.92 20.22 7.60
N LEU A 156 19.75 18.91 7.39
CA LEU A 156 18.46 18.33 7.04
C LEU A 156 17.54 18.21 8.26
N LEU A 157 18.08 17.86 9.43
CA LEU A 157 17.30 17.83 10.68
C LEU A 157 16.74 19.21 11.05
N GLU A 158 17.50 20.27 10.81
CA GLU A 158 17.10 21.66 11.04
C GLU A 158 15.91 22.10 10.17
N THR A 159 15.70 21.49 9.00
CA THR A 159 14.50 21.76 8.18
C THR A 159 13.21 21.34 8.89
N GLN A 160 13.33 20.42 9.86
CA GLN A 160 12.23 19.79 10.60
C GLN A 160 11.24 19.04 9.68
N VAL A 161 11.59 18.81 8.41
CA VAL A 161 10.76 18.05 7.48
C VAL A 161 11.04 16.57 7.71
N ASN A 162 9.99 15.83 8.10
CA ASN A 162 10.00 14.38 8.08
C ASN A 162 9.16 13.95 6.88
N PRO A 163 9.77 13.39 5.82
CA PRO A 163 9.04 13.06 4.60
C PRO A 163 7.96 12.00 4.84
N ALA A 164 6.72 12.37 4.56
CA ALA A 164 5.57 11.48 4.44
C ALA A 164 5.26 11.21 2.96
N VAL A 165 4.14 10.54 2.70
CA VAL A 165 3.65 10.25 1.35
C VAL A 165 3.64 11.47 0.43
N TRP A 166 3.29 12.66 0.92
CA TRP A 166 3.20 13.87 0.09
C TRP A 166 4.56 14.34 -0.38
N GLU A 167 5.52 14.49 0.53
CA GLU A 167 6.91 14.85 0.17
C GLU A 167 7.52 13.78 -0.72
N MET A 168 7.33 12.50 -0.38
CA MET A 168 7.83 11.38 -1.17
C MET A 168 7.23 11.32 -2.57
N SER A 169 6.05 11.88 -2.78
CA SER A 169 5.41 12.00 -4.10
C SER A 169 5.84 13.27 -4.85
N GLY A 170 6.57 14.17 -4.19
CA GLY A 170 7.12 15.40 -4.75
C GLY A 170 6.33 16.65 -4.44
N HIS A 171 5.32 16.58 -3.55
CA HIS A 171 4.70 17.77 -2.96
C HIS A 171 5.43 18.12 -1.66
N MET A 172 6.36 19.08 -1.75
CA MET A 172 7.21 19.46 -0.63
C MET A 172 6.52 20.45 0.32
N VAL A 173 6.33 20.05 1.58
CA VAL A 173 5.92 20.97 2.65
C VAL A 173 7.16 21.45 3.41
N LEU A 174 7.49 22.73 3.26
CA LEU A 174 8.67 23.35 3.88
C LEU A 174 8.24 24.17 5.10
N LYS A 175 8.88 23.93 6.25
CA LYS A 175 8.47 24.52 7.52
C LYS A 175 9.08 25.89 7.80
N ARG A 176 10.31 26.13 7.33
CA ARG A 176 11.02 27.39 7.54
C ARG A 176 10.95 28.26 6.29
N LYS A 177 10.85 29.57 6.52
CA LYS A 177 10.85 30.57 5.44
C LYS A 177 12.10 30.49 4.57
N GLU A 178 13.28 30.32 5.18
CA GLU A 178 14.55 30.19 4.46
C GLU A 178 14.63 28.96 3.54
N ASP A 179 14.04 27.83 3.97
CA ASP A 179 13.96 26.63 3.15
C ASP A 179 13.00 26.84 1.98
N TYR A 180 11.89 27.54 2.22
CA TYR A 180 10.91 27.89 1.19
C TYR A 180 11.47 28.86 0.14
N GLU A 181 12.07 29.97 0.57
CA GLU A 181 12.67 30.96 -0.33
C GLU A 181 13.86 30.39 -1.11
N GLY A 182 14.59 29.47 -0.47
CA GLY A 182 15.68 28.75 -1.12
C GLY A 182 15.28 27.44 -1.78
N ALA A 183 13.99 27.14 -1.97
CA ALA A 183 13.55 25.86 -2.50
C ALA A 183 14.10 25.63 -3.91
N SER A 184 14.64 24.44 -4.15
CA SER A 184 15.14 24.01 -5.46
C SER A 184 14.95 22.52 -5.65
N GLU A 185 14.98 22.06 -6.89
CA GLU A 185 14.86 20.64 -7.21
C GLU A 185 15.99 19.83 -6.57
N GLU A 186 17.22 20.35 -6.57
CA GLU A 186 18.38 19.68 -5.99
C GLU A 186 18.21 19.47 -4.48
N LYS A 187 17.62 20.44 -3.77
CA LYS A 187 17.34 20.31 -2.34
C LYS A 187 16.24 19.28 -2.07
N ALA A 188 15.17 19.29 -2.86
CA ALA A 188 14.12 18.28 -2.76
C ALA A 188 14.68 16.88 -3.03
N TRP A 189 15.49 16.73 -4.08
CA TRP A 189 16.15 15.48 -4.44
C TRP A 189 17.07 14.99 -3.32
N SER A 190 17.89 15.87 -2.77
CA SER A 190 18.80 15.55 -1.66
C SER A 190 18.05 15.06 -0.43
N LEU A 191 16.95 15.70 -0.05
CA LEU A 191 16.10 15.28 1.06
C LEU A 191 15.47 13.91 0.79
N LEU A 192 14.83 13.73 -0.36
CA LEU A 192 14.15 12.47 -0.70
C LEU A 192 15.11 11.29 -0.86
N ALA A 193 16.34 11.53 -1.33
CA ALA A 193 17.37 10.51 -1.40
C ALA A 193 17.77 9.97 -0.02
N GLN A 194 17.66 10.77 1.06
CA GLN A 194 17.89 10.27 2.42
C GLN A 194 16.81 9.29 2.88
N VAL A 195 15.59 9.47 2.40
CA VAL A 195 14.43 8.65 2.78
C VAL A 195 14.49 7.29 2.10
N SER A 196 15.02 7.25 0.88
CA SER A 196 15.14 6.02 0.08
C SER A 196 15.98 4.96 0.78
N LEU A 197 15.54 3.70 0.62
CA LEU A 197 16.39 2.53 0.84
C LEU A 197 17.62 2.56 -0.08
N SER A 198 18.69 1.90 0.35
CA SER A 198 19.82 1.56 -0.53
C SER A 198 19.35 0.63 -1.65
N GLU A 199 20.17 0.47 -2.69
CA GLU A 199 19.81 -0.43 -3.79
C GLU A 199 19.75 -1.89 -3.34
N GLU A 200 20.69 -2.30 -2.48
CA GLU A 200 20.78 -3.64 -1.91
C GLU A 200 19.53 -3.94 -1.06
N ARG A 201 19.19 -3.03 -0.14
CA ARG A 201 18.01 -3.20 0.71
C ARG A 201 16.72 -3.18 -0.08
N PHE A 202 16.62 -2.35 -1.13
CA PHE A 202 15.46 -2.34 -2.02
C PHE A 202 15.32 -3.65 -2.79
N LYS A 203 16.43 -4.29 -3.22
CA LYS A 203 16.39 -5.62 -3.84
C LYS A 203 15.89 -6.68 -2.87
N GLU A 204 16.37 -6.69 -1.63
CA GLU A 204 15.89 -7.60 -0.58
C GLU A 204 14.38 -7.44 -0.32
N VAL A 205 13.94 -6.18 -0.17
CA VAL A 205 12.53 -5.84 0.03
C VAL A 205 11.66 -6.28 -1.15
N ASN A 206 12.13 -6.10 -2.37
CA ASN A 206 11.39 -6.57 -3.55
C ASN A 206 11.28 -8.11 -3.59
N SER A 207 12.35 -8.83 -3.22
CA SER A 207 12.32 -10.30 -3.16
C SER A 207 11.26 -10.80 -2.17
N MET A 208 11.21 -10.26 -0.95
CA MET A 208 10.18 -10.66 0.03
C MET A 208 8.76 -10.31 -0.42
N ILE A 209 8.56 -9.14 -1.04
CA ILE A 209 7.25 -8.74 -1.59
C ILE A 209 6.80 -9.71 -2.67
N PHE A 210 7.69 -10.06 -3.60
CA PHE A 210 7.33 -10.95 -4.72
C PHE A 210 7.10 -12.39 -4.26
N GLU A 211 7.84 -12.86 -3.26
CA GLU A 211 7.57 -14.15 -2.62
C GLU A 211 6.17 -14.16 -1.98
N ALA A 212 5.83 -13.14 -1.17
CA ALA A 212 4.52 -13.03 -0.54
C ALA A 212 3.36 -12.97 -1.56
N ILE A 213 3.52 -12.18 -2.62
CA ILE A 213 2.51 -12.09 -3.70
C ILE A 213 2.34 -13.45 -4.39
N SER A 214 3.44 -14.17 -4.65
CA SER A 214 3.40 -15.48 -5.32
C SER A 214 2.71 -16.53 -4.47
N LEU A 215 2.94 -16.55 -3.15
CA LEU A 215 2.29 -17.47 -2.21
C LEU A 215 0.79 -17.20 -2.10
N SER A 216 0.37 -15.93 -2.06
CA SER A 216 -1.05 -15.57 -1.97
C SER A 216 -1.89 -16.01 -3.17
N GLY A 217 -1.26 -16.22 -4.33
CA GLY A 217 -1.91 -16.71 -5.55
C GLY A 217 -2.09 -18.24 -5.61
N GLN A 218 -1.62 -18.99 -4.61
CA GLN A 218 -1.70 -20.46 -4.56
C GLN A 218 -2.80 -20.98 -3.61
N GLU A 219 -3.40 -20.12 -2.77
CA GLU A 219 -4.35 -20.54 -1.72
C GLU A 219 -5.82 -20.71 -2.18
N GLU A 220 -6.14 -20.50 -3.46
CA GLU A 220 -7.51 -20.67 -3.98
C GLU A 220 -7.72 -22.03 -4.70
N VAL A 221 -7.74 -23.15 -3.96
CA VAL A 221 -8.61 -24.32 -4.29
C VAL A 221 -8.94 -25.13 -3.02
N PRO A 222 -10.14 -25.02 -2.44
CA PRO A 222 -10.79 -26.15 -1.80
C PRO A 222 -11.52 -26.93 -2.90
N GLU A 223 -11.05 -28.13 -3.22
CA GLU A 223 -11.79 -29.07 -4.07
C GLU A 223 -13.13 -29.40 -3.40
N GLU A 224 -14.24 -28.91 -3.97
CA GLU A 224 -15.54 -29.52 -3.73
C GLU A 224 -15.48 -30.96 -4.25
N GLN A 225 -15.42 -31.93 -3.33
CA GLN A 225 -15.61 -33.34 -3.65
C GLN A 225 -17.03 -33.55 -4.18
N SER A 226 -17.16 -33.62 -5.51
CA SER A 226 -18.35 -34.13 -6.18
C SER A 226 -18.42 -35.65 -6.03
N LEU A 227 -19.11 -36.11 -4.99
CA LEU A 227 -19.60 -37.49 -4.91
C LEU A 227 -21.08 -37.46 -5.32
N MET A 228 -21.36 -37.91 -6.56
CA MET A 228 -22.52 -38.64 -7.10
C MET A 228 -22.22 -38.76 -8.61
N GLU A 229 -22.22 -39.91 -9.30
CA GLU A 229 -23.11 -41.08 -9.28
C GLU A 229 -22.36 -42.34 -9.76
N GLY A 230 -22.81 -43.53 -9.33
CA GLY A 230 -22.56 -44.77 -10.05
C GLY A 230 -22.23 -45.98 -9.19
N GLY A 231 -23.23 -46.62 -8.57
CA GLY A 231 -23.01 -47.88 -7.87
C GLY A 231 -24.27 -48.46 -7.22
N PHE A 232 -25.01 -49.26 -7.99
CA PHE A 232 -26.12 -50.09 -7.53
C PHE A 232 -25.64 -51.06 -6.43
N ILE A 233 -26.09 -50.92 -5.17
CA ILE A 233 -26.13 -52.05 -4.23
C ILE A 233 -27.44 -52.07 -3.43
N ARG A 234 -28.09 -53.23 -3.59
CA ARG A 234 -29.27 -53.85 -3.00
C ARG A 234 -29.67 -53.47 -1.56
N VAL A 235 -30.99 -53.29 -1.43
CA VAL A 235 -31.82 -53.15 -0.23
C VAL A 235 -31.60 -54.25 0.81
N HIS A 236 -31.50 -53.86 2.09
CA HIS A 236 -32.00 -54.64 3.22
C HIS A 236 -32.75 -53.71 4.20
N CYS A 237 -34.08 -53.90 4.31
CA CYS A 237 -34.92 -53.44 5.43
C CYS A 237 -34.53 -54.23 6.70
N CYS A 238 -34.52 -53.73 7.94
CA CYS A 238 -35.58 -53.17 8.81
C CYS A 238 -34.93 -53.00 10.23
N PRO A 239 -35.61 -52.49 11.28
CA PRO A 239 -36.68 -51.52 11.35
C PRO A 239 -36.37 -50.34 12.31
N SER A 240 -37.19 -49.29 12.16
CA SER A 240 -37.38 -48.15 13.04
C SER A 240 -37.67 -48.50 14.51
N VAL A 241 -37.02 -47.81 15.44
CA VAL A 241 -37.54 -47.59 16.80
C VAL A 241 -38.10 -46.18 16.89
N GLN A 242 -39.30 -46.10 17.45
CA GLN A 242 -40.19 -44.95 17.49
C GLN A 242 -39.71 -43.81 18.37
N THR A 243 -40.30 -42.67 18.03
CA THR A 243 -40.22 -41.31 18.55
C THR A 243 -40.81 -41.12 19.95
N LYS A 244 -40.43 -39.96 20.52
CA LYS A 244 -41.22 -38.99 21.32
C LYS A 244 -41.10 -38.98 22.85
N LEU A 245 -40.55 -37.84 23.27
CA LEU A 245 -40.90 -37.02 24.42
C LEU A 245 -42.37 -37.07 24.85
N SER A 246 -42.58 -37.07 26.17
CA SER A 246 -43.72 -36.41 26.82
C SER A 246 -43.38 -36.07 28.28
N SER A 247 -43.59 -34.78 28.62
CA SER A 247 -43.74 -34.15 29.95
C SER A 247 -42.58 -34.20 30.94
#